data_AF-A0A8S8Z3D6-F1
#
_entry.id   AF-A0A8S8Z3D6-F1
#
_cell.length_a   1.000
_cell.length_b   1.000
_cell.length_c   1.000
_cell.angle_alpha   90.00
_cell.angle_beta   90.00
_cell.angle_gamma   90.00
#
_symmetry.space_group_name_H-M   'P 1'
#
loop_
_entity.id
_entity.type
_entity.pdbx_description
1 polymer ?
#
loop_
_entity_poly.entity_id
_entity_poly.type
_entity_poly.pdbx_seq_one_letter_code
_entity_poly.pdbx_strand_id
1 'polypeptide(L)'
;MPIYAIEPELDDSDWVDWEFRSADEQSRVFNLLATLTTSRRWRKTRSAAVQMVERSKDANPDLGAAAASCAAWWIEEQGALTAELISERNSRFASRLRGALAELRNSRVDDAKASDSTLLVPVHQAWLPSLEAAVTAWPDPEPVNREER
;
A
#
# COMPACT_ATOMS: atom_id res chain seq x y z
N MET A 1 -16.81 11.31 9.81
CA MET A 1 -15.33 11.23 9.81
C MET A 1 -14.86 11.68 8.43
N PRO A 2 -13.90 12.61 8.32
CA PRO A 2 -13.36 13.00 7.03
C PRO A 2 -12.68 11.81 6.35
N ILE A 3 -12.73 11.77 5.03
CA ILE A 3 -12.14 10.74 4.17
C ILE A 3 -11.15 11.46 3.26
N TYR A 4 -9.99 10.85 3.03
CA TYR A 4 -8.92 11.41 2.22
C TYR A 4 -8.45 10.35 1.23
N ALA A 5 -8.39 10.71 -0.06
CA ALA A 5 -7.82 9.85 -1.10
C ALA A 5 -6.30 9.86 -1.01
N ILE A 6 -5.70 8.71 -0.71
CA ILE A 6 -4.23 8.57 -0.62
C ILE A 6 -3.61 8.36 -1.99
N GLU A 7 -4.33 7.80 -2.95
CA GLU A 7 -3.90 7.78 -4.34
C GLU A 7 -3.95 9.21 -4.91
N PRO A 8 -2.90 9.67 -5.62
CA PRO A 8 -2.95 10.93 -6.35
C PRO A 8 -4.06 10.95 -7.40
N GLU A 9 -4.48 12.14 -7.79
CA GLU A 9 -5.48 12.33 -8.84
C GLU A 9 -4.87 12.07 -10.23
N LEU A 10 -5.70 11.76 -11.23
CA LEU A 10 -5.23 11.45 -12.59
C LEU A 10 -4.65 12.67 -13.33
N ASP A 11 -4.76 13.87 -12.77
CA ASP A 11 -4.13 15.09 -13.27
C ASP A 11 -2.72 15.32 -12.68
N ASP A 12 -2.31 14.51 -11.69
CA ASP A 12 -0.94 14.49 -11.17
C ASP A 12 -0.01 13.84 -12.20
N SER A 13 0.76 14.67 -12.90
CA SER A 13 1.67 14.21 -13.95
C SER A 13 2.74 13.25 -13.46
N ASP A 14 3.22 13.43 -12.23
CA ASP A 14 4.28 12.59 -11.67
C ASP A 14 3.73 11.21 -11.31
N TRP A 15 2.51 11.17 -10.79
CA TRP A 15 1.80 9.91 -10.53
C TRP A 15 1.46 9.16 -11.82
N VAL A 16 0.95 9.87 -12.84
CA VAL A 16 0.66 9.27 -14.14
C VAL A 16 1.93 8.71 -14.81
N ASP A 17 3.06 9.41 -14.71
CA ASP A 17 4.35 8.89 -15.19
C ASP A 17 4.76 7.61 -14.44
N TRP A 18 4.59 7.58 -13.12
CA TRP A 18 4.82 6.37 -12.33
C TRP A 18 3.92 5.21 -12.77
N GLU A 19 2.63 5.46 -13.03
CA GLU A 19 1.68 4.46 -13.53
C GLU A 19 2.12 3.91 -14.89
N PHE A 20 2.57 4.77 -15.82
CA PHE A 20 3.10 4.34 -17.10
C PHE A 20 4.37 3.48 -16.95
N ARG A 21 5.33 3.91 -16.14
CA ARG A 21 6.56 3.14 -15.87
C ARG A 21 6.24 1.79 -15.22
N SER A 22 5.26 1.76 -14.31
CA SER A 22 4.73 0.53 -13.69
C SER A 22 4.12 -0.42 -14.73
N ALA A 23 3.33 0.11 -15.66
CA ALA A 23 2.73 -0.67 -16.75
C ALA A 23 3.79 -1.20 -17.74
N ASP A 24 4.80 -0.38 -18.07
CA ASP A 24 5.91 -0.79 -18.93
C ASP A 24 6.72 -1.93 -18.31
N GLU A 25 7.02 -1.87 -17.01
CA GLU A 25 7.68 -2.98 -16.31
C GLU A 25 6.84 -4.26 -16.37
N GLN A 26 5.54 -4.17 -16.11
CA GLN A 26 4.63 -5.33 -16.18
C GLN A 26 4.53 -5.93 -17.59
N SER A 27 4.63 -5.11 -18.64
CA SER A 27 4.52 -5.54 -20.03
C SER A 27 5.83 -6.03 -20.65
N ARG A 28 6.96 -6.00 -19.92
CA ARG A 28 8.23 -6.55 -20.41
C ARG A 28 8.09 -8.01 -20.82
N VAL A 29 8.69 -8.36 -21.96
CA VAL A 29 8.59 -9.71 -22.56
C VAL A 29 8.97 -10.83 -21.58
N PHE A 30 9.96 -10.61 -20.71
CA PHE A 30 10.32 -11.60 -19.68
C PHE A 30 9.24 -11.77 -18.61
N ASN A 31 8.55 -10.69 -18.22
CA ASN A 31 7.43 -10.73 -17.28
C ASN A 31 6.21 -11.38 -17.94
N LEU A 32 5.96 -11.09 -19.21
CA LEU A 32 4.94 -11.77 -20.02
C LEU A 32 5.23 -13.28 -20.15
N LEU A 33 6.47 -13.68 -20.44
CA LEU A 33 6.83 -15.10 -20.49
C LEU A 33 6.73 -15.77 -19.12
N ALA A 34 7.03 -15.06 -18.04
CA ALA A 34 6.85 -15.57 -16.68
C ALA A 34 5.38 -15.94 -16.37
N THR A 35 4.40 -15.33 -17.06
CA THR A 35 2.97 -15.65 -16.87
C THR A 35 2.63 -17.10 -17.24
N LEU A 36 3.40 -17.73 -18.13
CA LEU A 36 3.24 -19.15 -18.49
C LEU A 36 3.55 -20.09 -17.31
N THR A 37 4.32 -19.60 -16.33
CA THR A 37 4.68 -20.34 -15.12
C THR A 37 3.91 -19.91 -13.88
N THR A 38 2.91 -19.02 -14.02
CA THR A 38 2.15 -18.43 -12.90
C THR A 38 1.61 -19.51 -11.96
N SER A 39 1.01 -20.59 -12.47
CA SER A 39 0.47 -21.65 -11.61
C SER A 39 1.53 -22.31 -10.71
N ARG A 40 2.76 -22.49 -11.21
CA ARG A 40 3.88 -23.07 -10.45
C ARG A 40 4.46 -22.03 -9.49
N ARG A 41 4.63 -20.79 -9.94
CA ARG A 41 5.11 -19.66 -9.14
C ARG A 41 4.16 -19.40 -7.98
N TRP A 42 2.87 -19.23 -8.26
CA TRP A 42 1.78 -19.11 -7.28
C TRP A 42 1.83 -20.19 -6.21
N ARG A 43 1.94 -21.47 -6.59
CA ARG A 43 2.02 -22.58 -5.63
C ARG A 43 3.23 -22.43 -4.70
N LYS A 44 4.39 -22.04 -5.24
CA LYS A 44 5.61 -21.81 -4.47
C LYS A 44 5.46 -20.59 -3.55
N THR A 45 5.00 -19.46 -4.08
CA THR A 45 4.79 -18.21 -3.34
C THR A 45 3.79 -18.41 -2.21
N ARG A 46 2.64 -19.04 -2.47
CA ARG A 46 1.64 -19.37 -1.45
C ARG A 46 2.18 -20.28 -0.36
N SER A 47 2.96 -21.31 -0.72
CA SER A 47 3.59 -22.19 0.27
C SER A 47 4.58 -21.44 1.15
N ALA A 48 5.31 -20.45 0.60
CA ALA A 48 6.22 -19.61 1.38
C ALA A 48 5.43 -18.64 2.28
N ALA A 49 4.35 -18.04 1.78
CA ALA A 49 3.50 -17.11 2.52
C ALA A 49 2.85 -17.74 3.77
N VAL A 50 2.56 -19.04 3.76
CA VAL A 50 2.07 -19.76 4.96
C VAL A 50 3.02 -19.63 6.15
N GLN A 51 4.34 -19.55 5.91
CA GLN A 51 5.33 -19.38 6.98
C GLN A 51 5.36 -17.96 7.55
N MET A 52 4.80 -16.99 6.83
CA MET A 52 4.72 -15.58 7.27
C MET A 52 3.50 -15.31 8.15
N VAL A 53 2.52 -16.22 8.17
CA VAL A 53 1.28 -16.05 8.92
C VAL A 53 1.46 -16.50 10.35
N GLU A 54 1.24 -15.58 11.29
CA GLU A 54 1.22 -15.90 12.71
C GLU A 54 0.06 -16.84 13.04
N ARG A 55 0.35 -17.89 13.82
CA ARG A 55 -0.66 -18.86 14.26
C ARG A 55 -1.17 -18.48 15.63
N SER A 56 -2.43 -18.11 15.72
CA SER A 56 -3.13 -17.99 17.00
C SER A 56 -4.00 -19.22 17.25
N LYS A 57 -4.05 -19.66 18.51
CA LYS A 57 -4.95 -20.75 18.94
C LYS A 57 -6.42 -20.33 18.93
N ASP A 58 -6.67 -19.02 18.99
CA ASP A 58 -8.01 -18.44 19.11
C ASP A 58 -8.56 -17.98 17.73
N ALA A 59 -7.76 -18.04 16.67
CA ALA A 59 -8.15 -17.65 15.32
C ALA A 59 -8.55 -18.88 14.49
N ASN A 60 -9.61 -18.74 13.68
CA ASN A 60 -10.01 -19.78 12.72
C ASN A 60 -8.85 -20.03 11.73
N PRO A 61 -8.42 -21.29 11.51
CA PRO A 61 -7.43 -21.65 10.49
C PRO A 61 -7.70 -21.08 9.09
N ASP A 62 -8.98 -20.90 8.72
CA ASP A 62 -9.36 -20.30 7.44
C ASP A 62 -8.89 -18.84 7.30
N LEU A 63 -8.83 -18.08 8.41
CA LEU A 63 -8.26 -16.73 8.42
C LEU A 63 -6.76 -16.77 8.12
N GLY A 64 -6.05 -17.77 8.63
CA GLY A 64 -4.64 -17.97 8.31
C GLY A 64 -4.42 -18.34 6.84
N ALA A 65 -5.28 -19.19 6.28
CA ALA A 65 -5.24 -19.53 4.87
C ALA A 65 -5.57 -18.32 3.96
N ALA A 66 -6.51 -17.47 4.38
CA ALA A 66 -6.83 -16.22 3.71
C ALA A 66 -5.63 -15.25 3.76
N ALA A 67 -5.04 -15.01 4.94
CA ALA A 67 -3.87 -14.16 5.10
C ALA A 67 -2.68 -14.63 4.25
N ALA A 68 -2.40 -15.94 4.20
CA ALA A 68 -1.35 -16.50 3.35
C ALA A 68 -1.64 -16.29 1.85
N SER A 69 -2.91 -16.37 1.44
CA SER A 69 -3.31 -16.16 0.04
C SER A 69 -3.24 -14.68 -0.35
N CYS A 70 -3.64 -13.78 0.55
CA CYS A 70 -3.48 -12.33 0.42
C CYS A 70 -2.00 -11.95 0.31
N ALA A 71 -1.14 -12.48 1.19
CA ALA A 71 0.30 -12.24 1.12
C ALA A 71 0.92 -12.76 -0.19
N ALA A 72 0.51 -13.94 -0.65
CA ALA A 72 0.96 -14.47 -1.94
C ALA A 72 0.51 -13.60 -3.12
N TRP A 73 -0.74 -13.13 -3.10
CA TRP A 73 -1.26 -12.19 -4.10
C TRP A 73 -0.43 -10.92 -4.16
N TRP A 74 -0.18 -10.29 -3.02
CA TRP A 74 0.64 -9.08 -2.94
C TRP A 74 2.05 -9.32 -3.51
N ILE A 75 2.71 -10.42 -3.15
CA ILE A 75 4.06 -10.74 -3.68
C ILE A 75 4.03 -10.89 -5.20
N GLU A 76 3.00 -11.53 -5.76
CA GLU A 76 2.88 -11.73 -7.20
C GLU A 76 2.59 -10.42 -7.95
N GLU A 77 1.74 -9.56 -7.38
CA GLU A 77 1.42 -8.22 -7.90
C GLU A 77 2.66 -7.32 -7.93
N GLN A 78 3.44 -7.31 -6.84
CA GLN A 78 4.67 -6.52 -6.74
C GLN A 78 5.82 -7.11 -7.57
N GLY A 79 5.78 -8.40 -7.90
CA GLY A 79 6.90 -9.13 -8.47
C GLY A 79 7.36 -8.67 -9.86
N ALA A 80 6.53 -7.90 -10.55
CA ALA A 80 6.89 -7.27 -11.83
C ALA A 80 7.54 -5.89 -11.68
N LEU A 81 7.34 -5.22 -10.54
CA LEU A 81 7.82 -3.86 -10.29
C LEU A 81 9.28 -3.87 -9.82
N THR A 82 10.01 -2.82 -10.18
CA THR A 82 11.36 -2.60 -9.66
C THR A 82 11.31 -2.11 -8.21
N ALA A 83 12.40 -2.32 -7.46
CA ALA A 83 12.52 -1.80 -6.10
C ALA A 83 12.40 -0.27 -6.05
N GLU A 84 12.85 0.42 -7.10
CA GLU A 84 12.72 1.87 -7.26
C GLU A 84 11.24 2.29 -7.35
N LEU A 85 10.46 1.68 -8.25
CA LEU A 85 9.03 1.98 -8.38
C LEU A 85 8.24 1.68 -7.11
N ILE A 86 8.58 0.59 -6.41
CA ILE A 86 7.97 0.26 -5.12
C ILE A 86 8.30 1.33 -4.07
N SER A 87 9.56 1.77 -4.00
CA SER A 87 10.00 2.80 -3.07
C SER A 87 9.33 4.14 -3.36
N GLU A 88 9.25 4.52 -4.63
CA GLU A 88 8.62 5.76 -5.10
C GLU A 88 7.14 5.81 -4.69
N ARG A 89 6.37 4.73 -4.97
CA ARG A 89 4.98 4.61 -4.53
C ARG A 89 4.84 4.73 -3.01
N ASN A 90 5.63 3.96 -2.27
CA ASN A 90 5.53 3.95 -0.81
C ASN A 90 5.88 5.32 -0.20
N SER A 91 6.87 6.02 -0.76
CA SER A 91 7.24 7.38 -0.36
C SER A 91 6.10 8.37 -0.62
N ARG A 92 5.50 8.33 -1.82
CA ARG A 92 4.37 9.20 -2.18
C ARG A 92 3.17 8.97 -1.26
N PHE A 93 2.83 7.71 -1.00
CA PHE A 93 1.72 7.35 -0.11
C PHE A 93 2.00 7.79 1.33
N ALA A 94 3.24 7.65 1.82
CA ALA A 94 3.63 8.15 3.13
C ALA A 94 3.52 9.68 3.23
N SER A 95 3.95 10.43 2.19
CA SER A 95 3.77 11.88 2.10
C SER A 95 2.30 12.29 2.17
N ARG A 96 1.42 11.61 1.43
CA ARG A 96 -0.03 11.90 1.40
C ARG A 96 -0.74 11.52 2.69
N LEU A 97 -0.36 10.42 3.34
CA LEU A 97 -0.86 10.07 4.68
C LEU A 97 -0.54 11.17 5.71
N ARG A 98 0.67 11.74 5.63
CA ARG A 98 1.08 12.85 6.49
C ARG A 98 0.35 14.14 6.15
N GLY A 99 0.09 14.38 4.87
CA GLY A 99 -0.79 15.42 4.37
C GLY A 99 -2.20 15.37 4.96
N ALA A 100 -2.85 14.22 4.84
CA ALA A 100 -4.17 13.96 5.38
C ALA A 100 -4.21 14.17 6.90
N LEU A 101 -3.19 13.70 7.64
CA LEU A 101 -3.10 13.93 9.08
C LEU A 101 -2.88 15.42 9.42
N ALA A 102 -2.11 16.15 8.61
CA ALA A 102 -1.89 17.57 8.80
C ALA A 102 -3.17 18.39 8.54
N GLU A 103 -3.92 18.07 7.48
CA GLU A 103 -5.24 18.66 7.20
C GLU A 103 -6.21 18.36 8.35
N LEU A 104 -6.30 17.10 8.78
CA LEU A 104 -7.18 16.68 9.88
C LEU A 104 -6.90 17.43 11.19
N ARG A 105 -5.62 17.70 11.47
CA ARG A 105 -5.21 18.47 12.64
C ARG A 105 -5.60 19.94 12.50
N ASN A 106 -5.40 20.53 11.32
CA ASN A 106 -5.66 21.94 11.07
C ASN A 106 -7.16 22.26 10.98
N SER A 107 -8.00 21.32 10.54
CA SER A 107 -9.46 21.49 10.49
C SER A 107 -10.16 21.43 11.86
N ARG A 108 -9.43 21.09 12.94
CA ARG A 108 -9.94 20.98 14.31
C ARG A 108 -9.54 22.13 15.23
N VAL A 109 -8.93 23.20 14.70
CA VAL A 109 -8.35 24.30 15.50
C VAL A 109 -9.38 25.07 16.35
N ASP A 110 -10.67 24.98 16.04
CA ASP A 110 -11.75 25.64 16.80
C ASP A 110 -12.31 24.80 17.96
N ASP A 111 -11.90 23.53 18.10
CA ASP A 111 -12.39 22.64 19.16
C ASP A 111 -11.51 22.77 20.41
N ALA A 112 -11.96 23.55 21.41
CA ALA A 112 -11.30 23.75 22.70
C ALA A 112 -11.09 22.46 23.56
N LYS A 113 -11.51 21.29 23.05
CA LYS A 113 -11.31 19.95 23.62
C LYS A 113 -10.71 18.96 22.60
N ALA A 114 -10.05 19.44 21.55
CA ALA A 114 -9.52 18.57 20.50
C ALA A 114 -8.53 17.56 21.11
N SER A 115 -8.93 16.28 21.12
CA SER A 115 -8.02 15.16 21.34
C SER A 115 -7.02 15.08 20.20
N ASP A 116 -5.91 14.37 20.42
CA ASP A 116 -4.96 14.04 19.36
C ASP A 116 -5.67 13.55 18.10
N SER A 117 -5.20 13.99 16.94
CA SER A 117 -5.78 13.61 15.65
C SER A 117 -5.28 12.22 15.27
N THR A 118 -6.20 11.28 15.10
CA THR A 118 -5.89 9.90 14.68
C THR A 118 -6.46 9.65 13.30
N LEU A 119 -5.60 9.20 12.38
CA LEU A 119 -5.99 8.73 11.05
C LEU A 119 -6.05 7.20 11.04
N LEU A 120 -7.16 6.64 10.57
CA LEU A 120 -7.29 5.20 10.33
C LEU A 120 -6.90 4.91 8.88
N VAL A 121 -5.93 4.02 8.69
CA VAL A 121 -5.40 3.69 7.36
C VAL A 121 -5.63 2.20 7.09
N PRO A 122 -6.58 1.83 6.21
CA PRO A 122 -6.72 0.46 5.78
C PRO A 122 -5.56 0.10 4.84
N VAL A 123 -4.74 -0.86 5.25
CA VAL A 123 -3.57 -1.30 4.48
C VAL A 123 -3.58 -2.82 4.37
N HIS A 124 -3.20 -3.32 3.20
CA HIS A 124 -2.98 -4.75 3.01
C HIS A 124 -1.86 -5.23 3.94
N GLN A 125 -2.10 -6.26 4.78
CA GLN A 125 -1.16 -6.65 5.83
C GLN A 125 0.26 -6.98 5.31
N ALA A 126 0.38 -7.59 4.13
CA ALA A 126 1.67 -7.89 3.53
C ALA A 126 2.45 -6.65 3.03
N TRP A 127 1.75 -5.52 2.85
CA TRP A 127 2.34 -4.23 2.46
C TRP A 127 2.79 -3.41 3.68
N LEU A 128 2.16 -3.66 4.84
CA LEU A 128 2.36 -2.86 6.05
C LEU A 128 3.85 -2.61 6.40
N PRO A 129 4.76 -3.60 6.36
CA PRO A 129 6.17 -3.34 6.73
C PRO A 129 6.87 -2.30 5.85
N SER A 130 6.62 -2.32 4.53
CA SER A 130 7.29 -1.38 3.63
C SER A 130 6.64 0.01 3.66
N LEU A 131 5.33 0.08 3.91
CA LEU A 131 4.65 1.36 4.10
C LEU A 131 5.04 2.01 5.44
N GLU A 132 5.13 1.22 6.51
CA GLU A 132 5.61 1.66 7.82
C GLU A 132 7.03 2.23 7.73
N ALA A 133 7.93 1.55 7.00
CA ALA A 133 9.27 2.05 6.74
C ALA A 133 9.25 3.42 6.02
N ALA A 134 8.39 3.60 5.02
CA ALA A 134 8.25 4.87 4.31
C ALA A 134 7.65 5.98 5.18
N VAL A 135 6.67 5.67 6.03
CA VAL A 135 6.12 6.64 7.00
C VAL A 135 7.19 7.03 8.04
N THR A 136 7.99 6.07 8.48
CA THR A 136 9.09 6.28 9.45
C THR A 136 10.23 7.09 8.85
N ALA A 137 10.46 7.01 7.53
CA ALA A 137 11.40 7.86 6.81
C ALA A 137 10.99 9.35 6.81
N TRP A 138 9.77 9.65 7.28
CA TRP A 138 9.30 11.00 7.58
C TRP A 138 9.37 11.97 6.38
N PRO A 139 8.76 11.62 5.23
CA PRO A 139 8.82 12.50 4.06
C PRO A 139 8.00 13.78 4.28
N ASP A 140 8.20 14.80 3.46
CA ASP A 140 7.42 16.03 3.57
C ASP A 140 5.93 15.74 3.30
N PRO A 141 5.02 16.37 4.07
CA PRO A 141 3.59 16.18 3.91
C PRO A 141 3.14 16.77 2.57
N GLU A 142 2.50 15.96 1.76
CA GLU A 142 1.89 16.41 0.51
C GLU A 142 0.45 16.83 0.77
N PRO A 143 -0.02 17.99 0.27
CA PRO A 143 -1.41 18.40 0.47
C PRO A 143 -2.41 17.37 -0.08
N VAL A 144 -3.41 17.02 0.74
CA VAL A 144 -4.51 16.13 0.34
C VAL A 144 -5.82 16.80 0.68
N ASN A 145 -6.75 16.79 -0.27
CA ASN A 145 -8.09 17.30 -0.07
C ASN A 145 -8.98 16.24 0.58
N ARG A 146 -9.93 16.71 1.40
CA ARG A 146 -11.00 15.86 1.91
C ARG A 146 -11.93 15.49 0.75
N GLU A 147 -12.34 14.23 0.66
CA GLU A 147 -13.35 13.81 -0.31
C GLU A 147 -14.71 14.48 -0.02
N GLU A 148 -15.30 15.06 -1.06
CA GLU A 148 -16.69 15.50 -1.06
C GLU A 148 -17.61 14.29 -1.27
N ARG A 149 -18.69 14.21 -0.49
CA ARG A 149 -19.58 13.05 -0.45
C ARG A 149 -20.98 13.38 -0.94
#